data_AF-A0A2E0J9Z7-F1
#
_entry.id   AF-A0A2E0J9Z7-F1
#
_cell.length_a   1.000
_cell.length_b   1.000
_cell.length_c   1.000
_cell.angle_alpha   90.00
_cell.angle_beta   90.00
_cell.angle_gamma   90.00
#
_symmetry.space_group_name_H-M   'P 1'
#
loop_
_entity.id
_entity.type
_entity.pdbx_description
1 polymer ?
#
loop_
_entity_poly.entity_id
_entity_poly.type
_entity_poly.pdbx_seq_one_letter_code
_entity_poly.pdbx_strand_id
1 'polypeptide(L)'
;MATLTIRNVDEKVRRALKKRAAENDVSMEEEVRRILAKSVLPQKNTRKDKIHHRIELIESVSMRPIGPFDLKAITDEIWNGRTL
;
A
#
# COMPACT_ATOMS: atom_id res chain seq x y z
N MET A 1 -26.81 -5.57 2.15
CA MET A 1 -26.61 -5.79 3.60
C MET A 1 -26.49 -7.28 3.81
N ALA A 2 -25.34 -7.75 4.30
CA ALA A 2 -25.14 -9.15 4.65
C ALA A 2 -25.03 -9.25 6.17
N THR A 3 -25.67 -10.24 6.77
CA THR A 3 -25.65 -10.45 8.23
C THR A 3 -24.69 -11.58 8.56
N LEU A 4 -23.71 -11.31 9.42
CA LEU A 4 -22.77 -12.30 9.94
C LEU A 4 -23.05 -12.55 11.42
N THR A 5 -23.31 -13.80 11.79
CA THR A 5 -23.49 -14.20 13.19
C THR A 5 -22.28 -14.99 13.67
N ILE A 6 -21.58 -14.46 14.68
CA ILE A 6 -20.45 -15.15 15.30
C ILE A 6 -20.94 -15.74 16.63
N ARG A 7 -20.91 -17.07 16.76
CA ARG A 7 -21.33 -17.78 17.98
C ARG A 7 -20.12 -18.06 18.86
N ASN A 8 -20.35 -18.26 20.15
CA ASN A 8 -19.33 -18.64 21.15
C ASN A 8 -18.13 -17.67 21.24
N VAL A 9 -18.39 -16.36 21.15
CA VAL A 9 -17.34 -15.35 21.38
C VAL A 9 -17.03 -15.27 22.87
N ASP A 10 -15.76 -15.35 23.23
CA ASP A 10 -15.31 -15.15 24.61
C ASP A 10 -15.77 -13.77 25.12
N GLU A 11 -16.33 -13.73 26.33
CA GLU A 11 -16.80 -12.51 26.98
C GLU A 11 -15.67 -11.48 27.13
N LYS A 12 -14.42 -11.91 27.30
CA LYS A 12 -13.26 -11.02 27.30
C LYS A 12 -13.12 -10.28 25.97
N VAL A 13 -13.29 -10.99 24.86
CA VAL A 13 -13.23 -10.42 23.50
C VAL A 13 -14.38 -9.44 23.28
N ARG A 14 -15.59 -9.80 23.71
CA ARG A 14 -16.77 -8.92 23.62
C ARG A 14 -16.57 -7.62 24.39
N ARG A 15 -16.02 -7.67 25.60
CA ARG A 15 -15.71 -6.47 26.40
C ARG A 15 -14.63 -5.61 25.76
N ALA A 16 -13.57 -6.23 25.24
CA ALA A 16 -12.52 -5.51 24.53
C ALA A 16 -13.04 -4.80 23.27
N LEU A 17 -13.90 -5.47 22.48
CA LEU A 17 -14.56 -4.87 21.32
C LEU A 17 -15.44 -3.67 21.72
N LYS A 18 -16.19 -3.77 22.82
CA LYS A 18 -17.02 -2.66 23.31
C LYS A 18 -16.16 -1.45 23.68
N LYS A 19 -15.07 -1.68 24.40
CA LYS A 19 -14.14 -0.63 24.80
C LYS A 19 -13.53 0.05 23.58
N ARG A 20 -13.03 -0.73 22.63
CA ARG A 20 -12.39 -0.22 21.41
C ARG A 20 -13.35 0.56 20.51
N ALA A 21 -14.60 0.11 20.41
CA ALA A 21 -15.64 0.85 19.69
C ALA A 21 -15.91 2.23 20.32
N ALA A 22 -15.98 2.29 21.66
CA ALA A 22 -16.12 3.56 22.38
C ALA A 22 -14.89 4.46 22.23
N GLU A 23 -13.67 3.91 22.24
CA GLU A 23 -12.43 4.67 22.00
C GLU A 23 -12.36 5.28 20.59
N ASN A 24 -13.02 4.66 19.61
CA ASN A 24 -13.05 5.09 18.21
C ASN A 24 -14.32 5.88 17.85
N ASP A 25 -15.19 6.20 18.81
CA ASP A 25 -16.48 6.88 18.62
C ASP A 25 -17.39 6.22 17.56
N VAL A 26 -17.38 4.89 17.49
CA VAL A 26 -18.20 4.12 16.53
C VAL A 26 -19.03 3.05 17.23
N SER A 27 -20.02 2.53 16.50
CA SER A 27 -20.78 1.37 16.98
C SER A 27 -19.90 0.12 17.04
N MET A 28 -20.26 -0.82 17.91
CA MET A 28 -19.57 -2.12 18.00
C MET A 28 -19.60 -2.87 16.66
N GLU A 29 -20.70 -2.79 15.93
CA GLU A 29 -20.84 -3.42 14.61
C GLU A 29 -19.83 -2.83 13.60
N GLU A 30 -19.69 -1.50 13.58
CA GLU A 30 -18.75 -0.82 12.69
C GLU A 30 -17.29 -1.15 13.05
N GLU A 31 -16.94 -1.22 14.33
CA GLU A 31 -15.60 -1.64 14.76
C GLU A 31 -15.30 -3.09 14.33
N VAL A 32 -16.26 -4.01 14.50
CA VAL A 32 -16.11 -5.40 14.04
C VAL A 32 -15.94 -5.46 12.53
N ARG A 33 -16.72 -4.67 11.77
CA ARG A 33 -16.60 -4.56 10.32
C ARG A 33 -15.20 -4.09 9.92
N ARG A 34 -14.66 -3.06 10.57
CA ARG A 34 -13.31 -2.54 10.30
C ARG A 34 -12.23 -3.57 10.61
N ILE A 35 -12.34 -4.29 11.73
CA ILE A 35 -11.39 -5.33 12.11
C ILE A 35 -11.41 -6.47 11.09
N LEU A 36 -12.59 -6.93 10.69
CA LEU A 36 -12.75 -7.98 9.68
C LEU A 36 -12.19 -7.53 8.32
N ALA A 37 -12.52 -6.32 7.88
CA ALA A 37 -11.99 -5.76 6.64
C ALA A 37 -10.46 -5.70 6.66
N LYS A 38 -9.86 -5.19 7.75
CA LYS A 38 -8.40 -5.12 7.91
C LYS A 38 -7.72 -6.48 7.95
N SER A 39 -8.41 -7.51 8.46
CA SER A 39 -7.83 -8.85 8.63
C SER A 39 -7.99 -9.73 7.39
N VAL A 40 -9.09 -9.58 6.64
CA VAL A 40 -9.44 -10.45 5.50
C VAL A 40 -9.02 -9.81 4.18
N LEU A 41 -9.14 -8.49 4.04
CA LEU A 41 -8.70 -7.84 2.81
C LEU A 41 -7.17 -7.83 2.78
N PRO A 42 -6.56 -8.15 1.63
CA PRO A 42 -5.13 -7.94 1.47
C PRO A 42 -4.88 -6.47 1.77
N GLN A 43 -4.00 -6.17 2.73
CA GLN A 43 -3.56 -4.80 2.90
C GLN A 43 -3.03 -4.37 1.55
N LYS A 44 -3.72 -3.42 0.89
CA LYS A 44 -3.18 -2.73 -0.27
C LYS A 44 -1.82 -2.27 0.19
N ASN A 45 -0.77 -2.93 -0.31
CA ASN A 45 0.59 -2.57 0.00
C ASN A 45 0.76 -1.23 -0.69
N THR A 46 0.37 -0.16 0.00
CA THR A 46 0.33 1.21 -0.54
C THR A 46 1.71 1.59 -1.09
N ARG A 47 2.77 0.96 -0.58
CA ARG A 47 4.13 1.05 -1.14
C ARG A 47 4.25 0.44 -2.54
N LYS A 48 3.75 -0.77 -2.77
CA LYS A 48 3.77 -1.42 -4.09
C LYS A 48 2.87 -0.68 -5.08
N ASP A 49 1.68 -0.26 -4.64
CA ASP A 49 0.75 0.51 -5.48
C ASP A 49 1.34 1.88 -5.88
N LYS A 50 2.00 2.58 -4.94
CA LYS A 50 2.70 3.85 -5.21
C LYS A 50 3.91 3.68 -6.14
N ILE A 51 4.64 2.56 -6.05
CA ILE A 51 5.76 2.29 -6.95
C ILE A 51 5.25 2.07 -8.38
N HIS A 52 4.21 1.26 -8.57
CA HIS A 52 3.63 1.02 -9.90
C HIS A 52 3.09 2.31 -10.50
N HIS A 53 2.38 3.12 -9.72
CA HIS A 53 1.87 4.40 -10.20
C HIS A 53 3.01 5.38 -10.57
N ARG A 54 4.13 5.38 -9.83
CA ARG A 54 5.31 6.17 -10.21
C ARG A 54 5.96 5.67 -11.49
N ILE A 55 6.07 4.35 -11.67
CA ILE A 55 6.62 3.76 -12.89
C ILE A 55 5.73 4.12 -14.09
N GLU A 56 4.41 3.96 -13.96
CA GLU A 56 3.43 4.32 -14.98
C GLU A 56 3.49 5.80 -15.37
N LEU A 57 3.60 6.69 -14.37
CA LEU A 57 3.77 8.13 -14.61
C LEU A 57 5.09 8.41 -15.37
N ILE A 58 6.18 7.77 -14.97
CA ILE A 58 7.48 7.91 -15.63
C ILE A 58 7.41 7.39 -17.07
N GLU A 59 6.79 6.24 -17.31
CA GLU A 59 6.62 5.67 -18.65
C GLU A 59 5.80 6.60 -19.55
N SER A 60 4.73 7.20 -19.02
CA SER A 60 3.86 8.13 -19.78
C SER A 60 4.58 9.42 -20.22
N VAL A 61 5.57 9.87 -19.45
CA VAL A 61 6.32 11.11 -19.71
C VAL A 61 7.65 10.82 -20.42
N SER A 62 8.18 9.60 -20.30
CA SER A 62 9.49 9.25 -20.85
C SER A 62 9.46 9.04 -22.36
N MET A 63 10.52 9.48 -23.04
CA MET A 63 10.83 9.00 -24.39
C MET A 63 11.62 7.69 -24.29
N ARG A 64 11.28 6.72 -25.15
CA ARG A 64 12.09 5.51 -25.27
C ARG A 64 13.49 5.90 -25.77
N PRO A 65 14.56 5.37 -25.15
CA PRO A 65 15.91 5.67 -25.60
C PRO A 65 16.08 5.16 -27.04
N ILE A 66 16.66 6.00 -27.89
CA ILE A 66 16.83 5.77 -29.34
C ILE A 66 17.89 4.68 -29.62
N GLY A 67 18.58 4.20 -28.58
CA GLY A 67 19.55 3.11 -28.65
C GLY A 67 19.95 2.61 -27.26
N PRO A 68 20.89 1.65 -27.18
CA PRO A 68 21.39 1.14 -25.91
C PRO A 68 22.04 2.27 -25.11
N PHE A 69 21.58 2.45 -23.87
CA PHE A 69 22.05 3.49 -22.96
C PHE A 69 23.03 2.87 -21.96
N ASP A 70 24.33 3.00 -22.24
CA ASP A 70 25.38 2.57 -21.32
C ASP A 70 25.77 3.72 -20.39
N LEU A 71 25.11 3.74 -19.23
CA LEU A 71 25.38 4.69 -18.15
C LEU A 71 26.85 4.74 -17.74
N LYS A 72 27.54 3.60 -17.75
CA LYS A 72 28.92 3.52 -17.26
C LYS A 72 29.87 4.15 -18.26
N ALA A 73 29.72 3.83 -19.55
CA ALA A 73 30.55 4.43 -20.61
C ALA A 73 30.40 5.95 -20.63
N ILE A 74 29.17 6.46 -20.52
CA ILE A 74 28.88 7.91 -20.48
C ILE A 74 29.53 8.54 -19.24
N THR A 75 29.39 7.91 -18.07
CA THR A 75 29.98 8.43 -16.83
C THR A 75 31.50 8.46 -16.93
N ASP A 76 32.12 7.36 -17.37
CA ASP A 76 33.57 7.29 -17.58
C ASP A 76 34.02 8.35 -18.60
N GLU A 77 33.27 8.61 -19.66
CA GLU A 77 33.60 9.66 -20.65
C GLU A 77 33.56 11.07 -20.07
N ILE A 78 32.56 11.38 -19.23
CA ILE A 78 32.45 12.66 -18.50
C ILE A 78 33.62 12.84 -17.53
N TRP A 79 33.98 11.80 -16.78
CA TRP A 79 35.06 11.86 -15.80
C TRP A 79 36.46 11.84 -16.42
N ASN A 80 36.61 11.24 -17.60
CA ASN A 80 37.88 11.20 -18.33
C ASN A 80 38.06 12.38 -19.31
N GLY A 81 37.17 13.38 -19.28
CA GLY A 81 37.39 14.69 -19.87
C GLY A 81 37.39 14.74 -21.40
N ARG A 82 36.69 13.84 -22.09
CA ARG A 82 36.66 13.81 -23.58
C ARG A 82 35.62 14.75 -24.21
N THR A 83 34.92 15.56 -23.42
CA THR A 83 34.00 16.57 -23.94
C THR A 83 34.16 17.91 -23.21
N LEU A 84 35.06 18.74 -23.73
CA LEU A 84 34.86 20.19 -23.89
C LEU A 84 35.16 20.53 -25.36
#